data_AF-A0AAN7T9M7-F1
#
_entry.id   AF-A0AAN7T9M7-F1
#
_cell.length_a   1.000
_cell.length_b   1.000
_cell.length_c   1.000
_cell.angle_alpha   90.00
_cell.angle_beta   90.00
_cell.angle_gamma   90.00
#
_symmetry.space_group_name_H-M   'P 1'
#
loop_
_entity.id
_entity.type
_entity.pdbx_description
1 polymer ?
#
loop_
_entity_poly.entity_id
_entity_poly.type
_entity_poly.pdbx_seq_one_letter_code
_entity_poly.pdbx_strand_id
1 'polypeptide(L)' 'MHYAEFAHDESAALLQAIKDYENEKWKVIGQKVGKPAKACEQFAKEQGWKV' A
#
# COMPACT_ATOMS: atom_id res chain seq x y z
N MET A 1 16.42 11.35 -2.18
CA MET A 1 15.55 10.23 -2.60
C MET A 1 14.29 10.33 -1.76
N HIS A 2 13.19 10.82 -2.34
CA HIS A 2 11.92 10.91 -1.61
C HIS A 2 11.24 9.53 -1.71
N TYR A 3 11.06 8.84 -0.59
CA TYR A 3 10.06 7.78 -0.53
C TYR A 3 8.72 8.44 -0.84
N ALA A 4 7.90 7.78 -1.66
CA ALA A 4 6.58 8.30 -2.02
C ALA A 4 5.82 8.62 -0.73
N GLU A 5 5.59 9.90 -0.46
CA GLU A 5 4.73 10.32 0.64
C GLU A 5 3.31 9.92 0.24
N PHE A 6 2.71 9.03 1.01
CA PHE A 6 1.29 8.75 0.91
C PHE A 6 0.58 9.89 1.63
N ALA A 7 -0.23 10.65 0.91
CA ALA A 7 -1.16 11.57 1.55
C ALA A 7 -2.14 10.79 2.46
N HIS A 8 -2.85 11.49 3.34
CA HIS A 8 -3.79 10.88 4.28
C HIS A 8 -4.84 10.01 3.56
N ASP A 9 -5.40 10.50 2.46
CA ASP A 9 -6.39 9.74 1.67
C ASP A 9 -5.78 8.53 0.95
N GLU A 10 -4.53 8.66 0.50
CA GLU A 10 -3.82 7.59 -0.21
C GLU A 10 -3.40 6.45 0.72
N SER A 11 -3.01 6.80 1.95
CA SER A 11 -2.71 5.84 3.00
C SER A 11 -3.97 5.10 3.44
N ALA A 12 -5.10 5.80 3.62
CA ALA A 12 -6.38 5.15 3.88
C ALA A 12 -6.80 4.20 2.75
N ALA A 13 -6.67 4.63 1.49
CA ALA A 13 -6.98 3.80 0.31
C ALA A 13 -6.08 2.55 0.24
N LEU A 14 -4.78 2.69 0.57
CA LEU A 14 -3.85 1.58 0.62
C LEU A 14 -4.20 0.59 1.73
N LEU A 15 -4.46 1.07 2.94
CA LEU A 15 -4.84 0.20 4.06
C LEU A 15 -6.15 -0.54 3.78
N GLN A 16 -7.11 0.10 3.12
CA GLN A 16 -8.35 -0.54 2.71
C GLN A 16 -8.09 -1.59 1.63
N ALA A 17 -7.28 -1.27 0.61
CA ALA A 17 -6.93 -2.22 -0.43
C ALA A 17 -6.14 -3.43 0.13
N ILE A 18 -5.30 -3.26 1.15
CA ILE A 18 -4.61 -4.37 1.81
C ILE A 18 -5.61 -5.29 2.51
N LYS A 19 -6.63 -4.74 3.18
CA LYS A 19 -7.68 -5.53 3.83
C LYS A 19 -8.55 -6.27 2.81
N ASP A 20 -9.02 -5.58 1.78
CA ASP A 20 -9.90 -6.15 0.75
C ASP A 20 -9.19 -7.23 -0.10
N TYR A 21 -7.86 -7.16 -0.18
CA TYR A 21 -7.03 -8.00 -1.03
C TYR A 21 -5.88 -8.68 -0.26
N GLU A 22 -6.12 -9.09 0.99
CA GLU A 22 -5.07 -9.64 1.88
C GLU A 22 -4.35 -10.88 1.29
N ASN A 23 -5.02 -11.63 0.42
CA ASN A 23 -4.47 -12.83 -0.24
C ASN A 23 -3.88 -12.54 -1.63
N GLU A 24 -4.02 -11.32 -2.14
CA GLU A 24 -3.52 -10.95 -3.47
C GLU A 24 -2.09 -10.41 -3.40
N LYS A 25 -1.44 -10.39 -4.56
CA LYS A 25 -0.08 -9.84 -4.68
C LYS A 25 -0.12 -8.31 -4.53
N TRP A 26 0.93 -7.73 -3.93
CA TRP A 26 1.19 -6.27 -3.88
C TRP A 26 1.07 -5.56 -5.23
N LYS A 27 1.30 -6.28 -6.34
CA LYS A 27 1.08 -5.79 -7.71
C LYS A 27 -0.38 -5.40 -7.97
N VAL A 28 -1.35 -6.14 -7.44
CA VAL A 28 -2.78 -5.86 -7.59
C VAL A 28 -3.18 -4.68 -6.70
N ILE A 29 -2.74 -4.70 -5.44
CA ILE A 29 -2.97 -3.60 -4.48
C ILE A 29 -2.42 -2.27 -5.03
N GLY A 30 -1.17 -2.25 -5.49
CA GLY A 30 -0.54 -1.04 -6.03
C GLY A 30 -1.25 -0.48 -7.28
N GLN A 31 -1.73 -1.36 -8.17
CA GLN A 31 -2.52 -0.92 -9.32
C GLN A 31 -3.85 -0.26 -8.90
N LYS A 32 -4.49 -0.72 -7.82
CA LYS A 32 -5.75 -0.15 -7.34
C LYS A 32 -5.58 1.23 -6.72
N VAL A 33 -4.49 1.44 -5.98
CA VAL A 33 -4.20 2.73 -5.35
C VAL A 33 -3.31 3.64 -6.20
N GLY A 34 -3.02 3.25 -7.44
CA GLY A 34 -2.19 4.03 -8.37
C GLY A 34 -0.76 4.25 -7.89
N LYS A 35 -0.20 3.30 -7.11
CA LYS A 35 1.14 3.40 -6.51
C LYS A 35 1.99 2.17 -6.82
N PRO A 36 3.33 2.29 -6.83
CA PRO A 36 4.21 1.15 -7.04
C PRO A 36 4.01 0.08 -5.95
N ALA A 37 3.97 -1.19 -6.35
CA ALA A 37 3.79 -2.32 -5.43
C ALA A 37 4.77 -2.30 -4.25
N LYS A 38 6.04 -1.98 -4.51
CA LYS A 38 7.08 -1.87 -3.46
C LYS A 38 6.81 -0.72 -2.48
N ALA A 39 6.26 0.40 -2.96
CA ALA A 39 5.91 1.52 -2.09
C ALA A 39 4.74 1.15 -1.17
N CYS A 40 3.75 0.43 -1.71
CA CYS A 40 2.63 -0.11 -0.95
C CYS A 40 3.09 -1.10 0.13
N GLU A 41 3.95 -2.05 -0.22
CA GLU A 41 4.51 -3.03 0.72
C GLU A 41 5.33 -2.35 1.82
N GLN A 42 6.19 -1.40 1.46
CA GLN A 42 7.03 -0.71 2.44
C GLN A 42 6.20 0.14 3.40
N PHE A 43 5.25 0.91 2.86
CA PHE A 43 4.34 1.70 3.69
C PHE A 43 3.55 0.81 4.65
N ALA A 44 3.02 -0.32 4.18
CA ALA A 44 2.33 -1.30 5.03
C ALA A 44 3.22 -1.81 6.17
N LYS A 45 4.47 -2.17 5.90
CA LYS A 45 5.46 -2.57 6.93
C LYS A 45 5.69 -1.46 7.95
N GLU A 46 5.85 -0.22 7.51
CA GLU A 46 6.06 0.94 8.38
C GLU A 46 4.85 1.24 9.28
N GLN A 47 3.64 0.91 8.81
CA GLN A 47 2.40 0.98 9.60
C GLN A 47 2.19 -0.24 10.52
N GLY A 48 3.13 -1.19 10.56
CA GLY A 48 3.05 -2.39 11.40
C GLY A 48 2.17 -3.51 10.85
N TRP A 49 1.83 -3.45 9.54
CA TRP A 49 1.10 -4.55 8.91
C TRP A 49 2.02 -5.74 8.66
N LYS A 50 1.50 -6.93 8.93
CA LYS A 50 2.16 -8.18 8.57
C LYS A 50 1.92 -8.45 7.09
N VAL A 51 2.94 -8.17 6.28
CA VAL A 51 2.94 -8.36 4.82
C VAL A 51 3.61 -9.65 4.38
#